data_AF-A0A5R2MVD8-F1
#
_entry.id   AF-A0A5R2MVD8-F1
#
_cell.length_a   1.000
_cell.length_b   1.000
_cell.length_c   1.000
_cell.angle_alpha   90.00
_cell.angle_beta   90.00
_cell.angle_gamma   90.00
#
_symmetry.space_group_name_H-M   'P 1'
#
loop_
_entity.id
_entity.type
_entity.pdbx_description
1 polymer ?
#
loop_
_entity_poly.entity_id
_entity_poly.type
_entity_poly.pdbx_seq_one_letter_code
_entity_poly.pdbx_strand_id
1 'polypeptide(L)'
;LESLWLRGGFPDSFLAHSEADSFAYRRNFIRTYLERDVPQFGPRIPAQTLERLWTMLAHNQAGLLNASRLAANLSVSAPTISSYVDLLVDLLLI
;
A
#
# COMPACT_ATOMS: atom_id res chain seq x y z
N LEU A 1 5.90 15.41 17.02
CA LEU A 1 4.63 14.77 16.59
C LEU A 1 4.42 14.91 15.09
N GLU A 2 4.54 16.11 14.52
CA GLU A 2 4.41 16.33 13.07
C GLU A 2 5.35 15.46 12.20
N SER A 3 6.63 15.39 12.56
CA SER A 3 7.62 14.62 11.80
C SER A 3 7.36 13.11 11.82
N LEU A 4 6.93 12.55 12.95
CA LEU A 4 6.58 11.12 13.03
C LEU A 4 5.34 10.80 12.18
N TRP A 5 4.37 11.70 12.13
CA TRP A 5 3.16 11.53 11.33
C TRP A 5 3.45 11.59 9.83
N LEU A 6 4.34 12.48 9.41
CA LEU A 6 4.70 12.66 8.00
C LEU A 6 5.74 11.64 7.51
N ARG A 7 6.70 11.26 8.36
CA ARG A 7 7.85 10.40 7.99
C ARG A 7 7.69 8.96 8.44
N GLY A 8 6.71 8.65 9.29
CA GLY A 8 6.50 7.31 9.83
C GLY A 8 7.56 6.88 10.83
N GLY A 9 7.44 5.65 11.33
CA GLY A 9 8.28 5.10 12.39
C GLY A 9 9.56 4.39 11.92
N PHE A 10 9.79 4.25 10.62
CA PHE A 10 10.99 3.58 10.11
C PHE A 10 12.22 4.50 10.27
N PRO A 11 13.33 4.03 10.88
CA PRO A 11 14.49 4.85 11.19
C PRO A 11 15.03 5.63 9.98
N ASP A 12 15.25 4.97 8.84
CA ASP A 12 15.82 5.62 7.65
C ASP A 12 14.91 6.71 7.07
N SER A 13 13.59 6.51 7.12
CA SER A 13 12.61 7.51 6.70
C SER A 13 12.51 8.67 7.69
N PHE A 14 12.51 8.36 8.99
CA PHE A 14 12.38 9.35 10.05
C PHE A 14 13.61 10.26 10.14
N LEU A 15 14.80 9.67 10.06
CA LEU A 15 16.11 10.32 10.16
C LEU A 15 16.60 10.94 8.84
N ALA A 16 15.84 10.80 7.75
CA ALA A 16 16.20 11.35 6.45
C ALA A 16 16.48 12.87 6.51
N HIS A 17 17.46 13.33 5.72
CA HIS A 17 17.90 14.72 5.73
C HIS A 17 16.86 15.69 5.18
N SER A 18 15.95 15.24 4.30
CA SER A 18 14.88 16.05 3.73
C SER A 18 13.54 15.29 3.66
N GLU A 19 12.43 16.03 3.51
CA GLU A 19 11.12 15.43 3.26
C GLU A 19 11.08 14.63 1.96
N ALA A 20 11.80 15.08 0.94
CA ALA A 20 11.90 14.38 -0.34
C ALA A 20 12.60 13.02 -0.18
N ASP A 21 13.68 12.98 0.60
CA ASP A 21 14.41 11.73 0.89
C ASP A 21 13.54 10.79 1.72
N SER A 22 12.89 11.29 2.78
CA SER A 22 11.95 10.51 3.60
C SER A 22 10.83 9.88 2.75
N PHE A 23 10.27 10.67 1.83
CA PHE A 23 9.22 10.20 0.93
C PHE A 23 9.73 9.15 -0.07
N ALA A 24 10.93 9.35 -0.62
CA ALA A 24 11.56 8.37 -1.49
C ALA A 24 11.83 7.05 -0.76
N TYR A 25 12.32 7.10 0.49
CA TYR A 25 12.49 5.92 1.34
C TYR A 25 11.19 5.15 1.53
N ARG A 26 10.10 5.83 1.93
CA ARG A 26 8.79 5.18 2.14
C ARG A 26 8.25 4.55 0.86
N ARG A 27 8.38 5.24 -0.27
CA ARG A 27 7.95 4.72 -1.58
C ARG A 27 8.74 3.48 -1.99
N ASN A 28 10.06 3.51 -1.84
CA ASN A 28 10.93 2.39 -2.16
C ASN A 28 10.68 1.20 -1.23
N PHE A 29 10.42 1.46 0.05
CA PHE A 29 10.06 0.45 1.02
C PHE A 29 8.75 -0.25 0.64
N ILE A 30 7.67 0.51 0.40
CA ILE A 30 6.38 -0.04 -0.03
C ILE A 30 6.57 -0.89 -1.28
N ARG A 31 7.24 -0.36 -2.30
CA ARG A 31 7.48 -1.08 -3.56
C ARG A 31 8.21 -2.40 -3.33
N THR A 32 9.32 -2.38 -2.58
CA THR A 32 10.12 -3.57 -2.30
C THR A 32 9.29 -4.60 -1.53
N TYR A 33 8.52 -4.17 -0.55
CA TYR A 33 7.64 -5.03 0.24
C TYR A 33 6.59 -5.72 -0.64
N LEU A 34 5.94 -4.97 -1.54
CA LEU A 34 4.94 -5.51 -2.48
C LEU A 34 5.55 -6.43 -3.54
N GLU A 35 6.77 -6.15 -4.02
CA GLU A 35 7.43 -6.91 -5.07
C GLU A 35 8.12 -8.18 -4.54
N ARG A 36 8.60 -8.17 -3.29
CA ARG A 36 9.43 -9.26 -2.74
C ARG A 36 8.77 -10.02 -1.60
N ASP A 37 8.12 -9.33 -0.67
CA ASP A 37 7.67 -9.95 0.58
C ASP A 37 6.24 -10.48 0.43
N VAL A 38 5.31 -9.69 -0.12
CA VAL A 38 3.92 -10.12 -0.35
C VAL A 38 3.81 -11.43 -1.15
N PRO A 39 4.55 -11.65 -2.26
CA PRO A 39 4.46 -12.89 -3.02
C PRO A 39 4.87 -14.14 -2.23
N GLN A 40 5.55 -13.99 -1.09
CA GLN A 40 5.91 -15.11 -0.20
C GLN A 40 4.74 -15.56 0.68
N PHE A 41 3.75 -14.69 0.92
CA PHE A 41 2.65 -14.91 1.86
C PHE A 41 1.29 -15.13 1.18
N GLY A 42 1.19 -14.98 -0.15
CA GLY A 42 -0.09 -15.04 -0.85
C GLY A 42 -0.04 -15.57 -2.28
N PRO A 43 -1.19 -15.63 -2.97
CA PRO A 43 -1.27 -15.97 -4.39
C PRO A 43 -0.39 -15.04 -5.23
N ARG A 44 -0.02 -15.48 -6.44
CA ARG A 44 0.80 -14.69 -7.37
C ARG A 44 0.00 -13.49 -7.89
N ILE A 45 0.00 -12.40 -7.11
CA ILE A 45 -0.63 -11.12 -7.46
C ILE A 45 0.44 -10.25 -8.14
N PRO A 46 0.15 -9.63 -9.29
CA PRO A 46 1.08 -8.67 -9.88
C PRO A 46 1.31 -7.51 -8.92
N ALA A 47 2.58 -7.27 -8.53
CA ALA A 47 2.92 -6.22 -7.57
C ALA A 47 2.38 -4.85 -7.97
N GLN A 48 2.39 -4.54 -9.28
CA GLN A 48 1.82 -3.30 -9.80
C GLN A 48 0.30 -3.16 -9.56
N THR A 49 -0.45 -4.26 -9.60
CA THR A 49 -1.89 -4.24 -9.29
C THR A 49 -2.12 -3.91 -7.82
N LEU A 50 -1.31 -4.51 -6.93
CA LEU A 50 -1.40 -4.26 -5.50
C LEU A 50 -0.94 -2.84 -5.13
N GLU A 51 0.10 -2.32 -5.78
CA GLU A 51 0.55 -0.93 -5.63
C GLU A 51 -0.52 0.08 -6.07
N ARG A 52 -1.19 -0.18 -7.21
CA ARG A 52 -2.31 0.65 -7.66
C ARG A 52 -3.48 0.60 -6.68
N LEU A 53 -3.85 -0.59 -6.20
CA LEU A 53 -4.90 -0.74 -5.19
C LEU A 53 -4.56 0.03 -3.92
N TRP A 54 -3.36 -0.14 -3.37
CA TRP A 54 -2.89 0.61 -2.20
C TRP A 54 -3.02 2.12 -2.42
N THR A 55 -2.53 2.60 -3.56
CA THR A 55 -2.61 4.03 -3.91
C THR A 55 -4.06 4.51 -3.93
N MET A 56 -4.97 3.73 -4.50
CA MET A 56 -6.40 4.07 -4.52
C MET A 56 -7.02 4.09 -3.12
N LEU A 57 -6.65 3.16 -2.24
CA LEU A 57 -7.09 3.14 -0.85
C LEU A 57 -6.61 4.39 -0.10
N ALA A 58 -5.34 4.76 -0.27
CA ALA A 58 -4.77 5.97 0.34
C ALA A 58 -5.49 7.25 -0.14
N HIS A 59 -5.87 7.33 -1.42
CA HIS A 59 -6.67 8.45 -1.92
C HIS A 59 -8.11 8.44 -1.42
N ASN A 60 -8.69 7.26 -1.17
CA ASN A 60 -10.04 7.08 -0.63
C ASN A 60 -10.03 6.97 0.91
N GLN A 61 -9.09 7.64 1.57
CA GLN A 61 -9.01 7.71 3.03
C GLN A 61 -10.25 8.39 3.63
N ALA A 62 -10.69 7.90 4.80
CA ALA A 62 -11.91 8.36 5.51
C ALA A 62 -13.23 8.22 4.72
N GLY A 63 -13.24 7.44 3.63
CA GLY A 63 -14.44 7.12 2.85
C GLY A 63 -14.93 5.68 3.06
N LEU A 64 -16.10 5.38 2.50
CA LEU A 64 -16.58 4.00 2.42
C LEU A 64 -15.79 3.22 1.36
N LEU A 65 -15.45 1.97 1.68
CA LEU A 65 -14.82 1.06 0.75
C LEU A 65 -15.86 0.53 -0.25
N ASN A 66 -15.76 0.95 -1.51
CA ASN A 66 -16.57 0.41 -2.60
C ASN A 66 -15.74 -0.56 -3.45
N ALA A 67 -15.80 -1.85 -3.12
CA ALA A 67 -15.03 -2.89 -3.80
C ALA A 67 -15.33 -2.96 -5.30
N SER A 68 -16.59 -2.82 -5.71
CA SER A 68 -17.00 -2.85 -7.13
C SER A 68 -16.36 -1.72 -7.95
N ARG A 69 -16.26 -0.51 -7.38
CA ARG A 69 -15.60 0.63 -8.05
C ARG A 69 -14.11 0.40 -8.22
N LEU A 70 -13.45 -0.10 -7.17
CA LEU A 70 -12.02 -0.44 -7.22
C LEU A 70 -11.75 -1.56 -8.25
N ALA A 71 -12.64 -2.56 -8.29
CA ALA A 71 -12.57 -3.69 -9.20
C ALA A 71 -12.66 -3.25 -10.66
N ALA A 72 -13.61 -2.36 -10.98
CA ALA A 72 -13.74 -1.79 -12.32
C ALA A 72 -12.48 -1.02 -12.75
N ASN A 73 -11.91 -0.20 -11.87
CA ASN A 73 -10.70 0.58 -12.15
C ASN A 73 -9.45 -0.28 -12.38
N LEU A 74 -9.39 -1.47 -11.75
CA LEU A 74 -8.30 -2.43 -11.90
C LEU A 74 -8.60 -3.56 -12.89
N SER A 75 -9.79 -3.54 -13.52
CA SER A 75 -10.25 -4.57 -14.46
C SER A 75 -10.19 -6.00 -13.88
N VAL A 76 -10.59 -6.13 -12.60
CA VAL A 76 -10.70 -7.41 -11.89
C VAL A 76 -12.11 -7.57 -11.29
N SER A 77 -12.40 -8.71 -10.66
CA SER A 77 -13.68 -8.94 -9.99
C SER A 77 -13.73 -8.27 -8.60
N ALA A 78 -14.94 -7.95 -8.11
CA ALA A 78 -15.10 -7.42 -6.74
C ALA A 78 -14.60 -8.40 -5.66
N PRO A 79 -14.87 -9.72 -5.73
CA PRO A 79 -14.26 -10.69 -4.80
C PRO A 79 -12.73 -10.68 -4.83
N THR A 80 -12.12 -10.49 -6.00
CA THR A 80 -10.66 -10.36 -6.13
C THR A 80 -10.14 -9.14 -5.36
N ILE A 81 -10.81 -7.99 -5.46
CA ILE A 81 -10.46 -6.81 -4.66
C ILE A 81 -10.61 -7.06 -3.18
N SER A 82 -11.71 -7.68 -2.73
CA SER A 82 -11.90 -8.02 -1.32
C SER A 82 -10.74 -8.88 -0.82
N SER A 83 -10.36 -9.93 -1.55
CA SER A 83 -9.22 -10.78 -1.19
C SER A 83 -7.90 -10.02 -1.14
N TYR A 84 -7.68 -9.04 -2.02
CA TYR A 84 -6.47 -8.21 -1.98
C TYR A 84 -6.47 -7.25 -0.79
N VAL A 85 -7.64 -6.72 -0.41
CA VAL A 85 -7.78 -5.89 0.80
C VAL A 85 -7.55 -6.74 2.05
N ASP A 86 -8.15 -7.93 2.13
CA ASP A 86 -7.95 -8.87 3.24
C ASP A 86 -6.46 -9.22 3.40
N LEU A 87 -5.75 -9.48 2.30
CA LEU A 87 -4.30 -9.70 2.32
C LEU A 87 -3.52 -8.51 2.90
N LEU A 88 -3.88 -7.27 2.54
CA LEU A 88 -3.22 -6.08 3.09
C LEU A 88 -3.50 -5.91 4.59
N VAL A 89 -4.69 -6.29 5.05
CA VAL A 89 -5.05 -6.31 6.48
C VAL A 89 -4.25 -7.39 7.22
N ASP A 90 -4.16 -8.60 6.69
CA ASP A 90 -3.41 -9.71 7.29
C ASP A 90 -1.92 -9.41 7.41
N LEU A 91 -1.38 -8.60 6.48
CA LEU A 91 0.00 -8.12 6.50
C LEU A 91 0.20 -6.86 7.36
N LEU A 92 -0.85 -6.36 8.02
CA LEU A 92 -0.84 -5.16 8.86
C LEU A 92 -0.39 -3.89 8.13
N LEU A 93 -0.76 -3.79 6.85
CA LEU A 93 -0.38 -2.68 5.98
C LEU A 93 -1.43 -1.57 5.91
N ILE A 94 -2.66 -1.86 6.31
CA ILE A 94 -3.81 -0.94 6.36
C ILE A 94 -4.68 -1.16 7.59
#